data_AF-A0A1M7ULS9-F1
#
_entry.id   AF-A0A1M7ULS9-F1
#
_cell.length_a   1.000
_cell.length_b   1.000
_cell.length_c   1.000
_cell.angle_alpha   90.00
_cell.angle_beta   90.00
_cell.angle_gamma   90.00
#
_symmetry.space_group_name_H-M   'P 1'
#
loop_
_entity.id
_entity.type
_entity.pdbx_description
1 polymer ?
#
loop_
_entity_poly.entity_id
_entity_poly.type
_entity_poly.pdbx_seq_one_letter_code
_entity_poly.pdbx_strand_id
1 'polypeptide(L)'
;MPEKTFQEEGQAELPLLKDKKLIKEEVNRRLVHGIKQGHLEYDALYNHEKSSLNKDAEILSMLFQRLFFYRLNEKLGAFHCDHTYRFSRQILTQMQLNRGKINDILEIFQKNGGVCDCEVLYNVESRLIGKDSPI
;
A
#
# COMPACT_ATOMS: atom_id res chain seq x y z
N MET A 1 -39.30 -18.52 -18.16
CA MET A 1 -38.26 -18.45 -17.11
C MET A 1 -37.44 -17.21 -17.39
N PRO A 2 -37.45 -16.17 -16.54
CA PRO A 2 -36.62 -15.01 -16.79
C PRO A 2 -35.20 -15.27 -16.30
N GLU A 3 -34.24 -15.01 -17.19
CA GLU A 3 -32.81 -15.01 -16.93
C GLU A 3 -32.50 -13.94 -15.87
N LYS A 4 -31.86 -14.36 -14.77
CA LYS A 4 -31.37 -13.43 -13.76
C LYS A 4 -30.11 -12.76 -14.31
N THR A 5 -30.29 -11.56 -14.82
CA THR A 5 -29.19 -10.59 -15.00
C THR A 5 -28.49 -10.43 -13.66
N PHE A 6 -27.21 -10.79 -13.60
CA PHE A 6 -26.35 -10.49 -12.46
C PHE A 6 -26.29 -8.98 -12.33
N GLN A 7 -26.91 -8.45 -11.28
CA GLN A 7 -26.86 -7.03 -10.94
C GLN A 7 -25.44 -6.73 -10.44
N GLU A 8 -24.74 -5.86 -11.17
CA GLU A 8 -23.56 -5.15 -10.66
C GLU A 8 -24.00 -4.39 -9.40
N GLU A 9 -23.55 -4.86 -8.23
CA GLU A 9 -23.78 -4.17 -6.96
C GLU A 9 -23.04 -2.82 -7.00
N GLY A 10 -23.82 -1.74 -7.01
CA GLY A 10 -23.32 -0.37 -6.98
C GLY A 10 -22.43 -0.14 -5.75
N GLN A 11 -21.13 -0.03 -5.97
CA GLN A 11 -20.24 0.60 -5.02
C GLN A 11 -20.59 2.09 -5.00
N ALA A 12 -21.14 2.57 -3.89
CA ALA A 12 -21.24 4.01 -3.67
C ALA A 12 -19.84 4.61 -3.87
N GLU A 13 -19.71 5.51 -4.84
CA GLU A 13 -18.43 6.13 -5.19
C GLU A 13 -17.91 6.87 -3.96
N LEU A 14 -16.89 6.32 -3.31
CA LEU A 14 -16.35 6.89 -2.06
C LEU A 14 -15.79 8.29 -2.36
N PRO A 15 -15.94 9.26 -1.46
CA PRO A 15 -15.50 10.62 -1.72
C PRO A 15 -13.97 10.71 -1.83
N LEU A 16 -13.46 11.49 -2.78
CA LEU A 16 -12.04 11.88 -2.82
C LEU A 16 -11.75 12.87 -1.67
N LEU A 17 -10.87 12.47 -0.75
CA LEU A 17 -10.48 13.29 0.39
C LEU A 17 -9.39 14.29 -0.02
N LYS A 18 -9.64 15.57 0.25
CA LYS A 18 -8.68 16.67 -0.03
C LYS A 18 -8.18 17.37 1.24
N ASP A 19 -8.95 17.33 2.32
CA ASP A 19 -8.56 17.94 3.59
C ASP A 19 -7.46 17.11 4.27
N LYS A 20 -6.39 17.78 4.72
CA LYS A 20 -5.21 17.13 5.31
C LYS A 20 -5.54 16.32 6.58
N LYS A 21 -6.48 16.79 7.39
CA LYS A 21 -6.89 16.09 8.62
C LYS A 21 -7.66 14.83 8.24
N LEU A 22 -8.61 14.93 7.31
CA LEU A 22 -9.38 13.77 6.82
C LEU A 22 -8.47 12.73 6.14
N ILE A 23 -7.49 13.16 5.33
CA ILE A 23 -6.49 12.26 4.73
C ILE A 23 -5.73 11.53 5.82
N LYS A 24 -5.21 12.23 6.84
CA LYS A 24 -4.45 11.61 7.93
C LYS A 24 -5.29 10.59 8.70
N GLU A 25 -6.56 10.90 8.97
CA GLU A 25 -7.51 10.00 9.61
C GLU A 25 -7.74 8.75 8.76
N GLU A 26 -7.94 8.91 7.45
CA GLU A 26 -8.11 7.80 6.51
C GLU A 26 -6.86 6.91 6.40
N VAL A 27 -5.67 7.51 6.31
CA VAL A 27 -4.41 6.77 6.27
C VAL A 27 -4.27 5.91 7.51
N ASN A 28 -4.49 6.48 8.70
CA ASN A 28 -4.42 5.70 9.94
C ASN A 28 -5.46 4.58 9.99
N ARG A 29 -6.68 4.85 9.54
CA ARG A 29 -7.77 3.86 9.52
C ARG A 29 -7.46 2.68 8.62
N ARG A 30 -7.03 2.92 7.38
CA ARG A 30 -6.65 1.84 6.44
C ARG A 30 -5.42 1.09 6.90
N LEU A 31 -4.42 1.81 7.42
CA LEU A 31 -3.20 1.19 7.90
C LEU A 31 -3.47 0.25 9.08
N VAL A 32 -4.20 0.71 10.09
CA VAL A 32 -4.41 -0.07 11.32
C VAL A 32 -5.54 -1.10 11.14
N HIS A 33 -6.67 -0.71 10.54
CA HIS A 33 -7.89 -1.53 10.50
C HIS A 33 -8.20 -2.13 9.13
N GLY A 34 -7.53 -1.69 8.06
CA GLY A 34 -7.82 -2.16 6.69
C GLY A 34 -9.15 -1.66 6.11
N ILE A 35 -9.79 -0.67 6.74
CA ILE A 35 -11.10 -0.15 6.33
C ILE A 35 -10.91 1.10 5.49
N LYS A 36 -11.38 1.06 4.24
CA LYS A 36 -11.41 2.19 3.31
C LYS A 36 -12.75 2.92 3.41
N GLN A 37 -12.73 4.23 3.67
CA GLN A 37 -13.93 5.08 3.77
C GLN A 37 -13.91 6.31 2.85
N GLY A 38 -12.77 6.60 2.21
CA GLY A 38 -12.65 7.61 1.18
C GLY A 38 -11.66 7.16 0.11
N HIS A 39 -11.53 7.90 -0.98
CA HIS A 39 -10.41 7.77 -1.92
C HIS A 39 -9.31 8.79 -1.58
N LEU A 40 -8.06 8.38 -1.80
CA LEU A 40 -6.90 9.28 -1.83
C LEU A 40 -6.39 9.37 -3.26
N GLU A 41 -5.74 10.48 -3.63
CA GLU A 41 -5.06 10.59 -4.95
C GLU A 41 -4.03 9.47 -5.15
N TYR A 42 -3.41 9.03 -4.06
CA TYR A 42 -2.48 7.91 -4.04
C TYR A 42 -3.11 6.59 -4.53
N ASP A 43 -4.43 6.39 -4.34
CA ASP A 43 -5.12 5.20 -4.84
C ASP A 43 -5.07 5.08 -6.37
N ALA A 44 -5.02 6.22 -7.07
CA ALA A 44 -4.98 6.26 -8.53
C ALA A 44 -3.62 5.84 -9.12
N LEU A 45 -2.58 5.68 -8.29
CA LEU A 45 -1.28 5.21 -8.75
C LEU A 45 -1.25 3.70 -8.98
N TYR A 46 -2.12 2.95 -8.29
CA TYR A 46 -2.17 1.50 -8.40
C TYR A 46 -2.51 1.05 -9.82
N ASN A 47 -1.68 0.17 -10.37
CA ASN A 47 -1.88 -0.42 -11.68
C ASN A 47 -2.03 -1.94 -11.52
N HIS A 48 -3.25 -2.42 -11.75
CA HIS A 48 -3.59 -3.83 -11.60
C HIS A 48 -2.84 -4.74 -12.59
N GLU A 49 -2.69 -4.31 -13.84
CA GLU A 49 -1.97 -5.07 -14.87
C GLU A 49 -0.48 -5.20 -14.55
N LYS A 50 0.15 -4.13 -14.05
CA LYS A 50 1.55 -4.15 -13.65
C LYS A 50 1.75 -5.01 -12.40
N SER A 51 0.88 -4.85 -11.40
CA SER A 51 0.90 -5.63 -10.16
C SER A 51 0.78 -7.13 -10.45
N SER A 52 -0.12 -7.54 -11.35
CA SER A 52 -0.39 -8.96 -11.65
C SER A 52 0.79 -9.71 -12.29
N LEU A 53 1.80 -9.01 -12.80
CA LEU A 53 3.04 -9.61 -13.30
C LEU A 53 3.97 -10.08 -12.16
N ASN A 54 3.74 -9.62 -10.93
CA ASN A 54 4.51 -10.00 -9.76
C ASN A 54 3.92 -11.24 -9.08
N LYS A 55 4.76 -12.24 -8.77
CA LYS A 55 4.31 -13.45 -8.06
C LYS A 55 3.85 -13.18 -6.63
N ASP A 56 4.34 -12.11 -6.01
CA ASP A 56 3.98 -11.69 -4.65
C ASP A 56 2.85 -10.63 -4.65
N ALA A 57 2.16 -10.44 -5.77
CA ALA A 57 1.17 -9.38 -5.98
C ALA A 57 0.09 -9.33 -4.89
N GLU A 58 -0.40 -10.46 -4.38
CA GLU A 58 -1.44 -10.48 -3.36
C GLU A 58 -1.03 -9.70 -2.10
N ILE A 59 0.15 -10.00 -1.56
CA ILE A 59 0.66 -9.35 -0.36
C ILE A 59 1.03 -7.89 -0.63
N LEU A 60 1.69 -7.64 -1.76
CA LEU A 60 2.11 -6.28 -2.11
C LEU A 60 0.92 -5.36 -2.37
N SER A 61 -0.14 -5.86 -3.01
CA SER A 61 -1.38 -5.12 -3.24
C SER A 61 -2.13 -4.86 -1.95
N MET A 62 -2.18 -5.84 -1.03
CA MET A 62 -2.74 -5.64 0.31
C MET A 62 -1.99 -4.52 1.05
N LEU A 63 -0.65 -4.50 1.00
CA LEU A 63 0.15 -3.44 1.61
C LEU A 63 -0.13 -2.07 0.98
N PHE A 64 -0.25 -2.01 -0.35
CA PHE A 64 -0.60 -0.78 -1.07
C PHE A 64 -1.97 -0.25 -0.65
N GLN A 65 -3.00 -1.09 -0.67
CA GLN A 65 -4.37 -0.74 -0.31
C GLN A 65 -4.49 -0.28 1.15
N ARG A 66 -3.67 -0.85 2.04
CA ARG A 66 -3.55 -0.44 3.45
C ARG A 66 -2.63 0.76 3.66
N LEU A 67 -2.15 1.40 2.59
CA LEU A 67 -1.32 2.61 2.63
C LEU A 67 0.01 2.44 3.36
N PHE A 68 0.58 1.22 3.32
CA PHE A 68 1.91 0.94 3.86
C PHE A 68 2.98 1.82 3.21
N PHE A 69 3.07 1.78 1.87
CA PHE A 69 4.09 2.51 1.11
C PHE A 69 3.91 4.02 1.22
N TYR A 70 2.67 4.52 1.20
CA TYR A 70 2.36 5.92 1.50
C TYR A 70 2.94 6.35 2.86
N ARG A 71 2.69 5.57 3.93
CA ARG A 71 3.20 5.89 5.27
C ARG A 71 4.72 5.74 5.36
N LEU A 72 5.32 4.81 4.62
CA LEU A 72 6.77 4.65 4.54
C LEU A 72 7.43 5.86 3.86
N ASN A 73 6.84 6.36 2.78
CA ASN A 73 7.28 7.59 2.12
C ASN A 73 7.18 8.81 3.03
N GLU A 74 6.09 8.96 3.81
CA GLU A 74 5.98 10.03 4.83
C GLU A 74 7.11 9.96 5.87
N LYS A 75 7.49 8.75 6.29
CA LYS A 75 8.60 8.56 7.25
C LYS A 75 9.94 8.96 6.62
N LEU A 76 10.21 8.54 5.39
CA LEU A 76 11.45 8.88 4.70
C LEU A 76 11.52 10.35 4.27
N GLY A 77 10.39 11.03 4.08
CA GLY A 77 10.36 12.48 3.88
C GLY A 77 10.73 13.27 5.15
N ALA A 78 10.45 12.71 6.33
CA ALA A 78 10.76 13.35 7.62
C ALA A 78 12.14 12.93 8.19
N PHE A 79 12.64 11.76 7.79
CA PHE A 79 13.87 11.16 8.29
C PHE A 79 14.67 10.56 7.13
N HIS A 80 16.00 10.71 7.14
CA HIS A 80 16.83 10.07 6.12
C HIS A 80 16.75 8.53 6.23
N CYS A 81 16.96 7.83 5.11
CA CYS A 81 17.13 6.39 5.14
C CYS A 81 18.45 6.03 5.86
N ASP A 82 18.42 5.00 6.71
CA ASP A 82 19.60 4.45 7.39
C ASP A 82 20.03 3.08 6.80
N HIS A 83 19.50 2.74 5.62
CA HIS A 83 19.68 1.47 4.92
C HIS A 83 19.26 0.23 5.74
N THR A 84 18.26 0.40 6.61
CA THR A 84 17.62 -0.70 7.34
C THR A 84 16.12 -0.79 7.04
N TYR A 85 15.42 -1.76 7.65
CA TYR A 85 13.96 -1.87 7.64
C TYR A 85 13.30 -1.22 8.87
N ARG A 86 13.94 -0.22 9.48
CA ARG A 86 13.48 0.37 10.75
C ARG A 86 12.03 0.84 10.65
N PHE A 87 11.69 1.61 9.60
CA PHE A 87 10.34 2.15 9.43
C PHE A 87 9.38 1.08 8.93
N SER A 88 9.80 0.19 8.02
CA SER A 88 8.98 -0.94 7.58
C SER A 88 8.52 -1.80 8.76
N ARG A 89 9.43 -2.21 9.66
CA ARG A 89 9.07 -2.99 10.86
C ARG A 89 8.12 -2.24 11.77
N GLN A 90 8.36 -0.94 11.98
CA GLN A 90 7.48 -0.09 12.78
C GLN A 90 6.06 -0.03 12.21
N ILE A 91 5.94 0.21 10.90
CA ILE A 91 4.64 0.34 10.23
C ILE A 91 3.91 -1.01 10.20
N LEU A 92 4.58 -2.11 9.88
CA LEU A 92 3.96 -3.45 9.88
C LEU A 92 3.47 -3.86 11.28
N THR A 93 4.16 -3.40 12.34
CA THR A 93 3.68 -3.57 13.71
C THR A 93 2.42 -2.73 13.97
N GLN A 94 2.34 -1.50 13.46
CA GLN A 94 1.13 -0.66 13.54
C GLN A 94 -0.06 -1.27 12.79
N MET A 95 0.20 -2.05 11.74
CA MET A 95 -0.80 -2.82 11.00
C MET A 95 -1.32 -4.05 11.77
N GLN A 96 -0.85 -4.26 13.02
CA GLN A 96 -1.20 -5.37 13.91
C GLN A 96 -0.78 -6.75 13.37
N LEU A 97 0.27 -6.80 12.55
CA LEU A 97 0.81 -8.06 12.03
C LEU A 97 1.69 -8.74 13.08
N ASN A 98 1.60 -10.05 13.18
CA ASN A 98 2.46 -10.83 14.07
C ASN A 98 3.89 -10.93 13.50
N ARG A 99 4.85 -11.30 14.36
CA ARG A 99 6.29 -11.37 14.00
C ARG A 99 6.57 -12.30 12.82
N GLY A 100 5.87 -13.42 12.72
CA GLY A 100 6.02 -14.36 11.59
C GLY A 100 5.66 -13.69 10.28
N LYS A 101 4.46 -13.11 10.20
CA LYS A 101 3.99 -12.41 9.00
C LYS A 101 4.85 -11.21 8.63
N ILE A 102 5.38 -10.49 9.63
CA ILE A 102 6.33 -9.40 9.40
C ILE A 102 7.58 -9.93 8.71
N ASN A 103 8.16 -11.03 9.19
CA ASN A 103 9.35 -11.61 8.56
C ASN A 103 9.07 -12.09 7.14
N ASP A 104 7.93 -12.74 6.90
CA ASP A 104 7.54 -13.17 5.54
C ASP A 104 7.46 -11.98 4.57
N ILE A 105 6.89 -10.85 5.02
CA ILE A 105 6.80 -9.63 4.22
C ILE A 105 8.18 -9.05 3.93
N LEU A 106 9.09 -9.06 4.90
CA LEU A 106 10.46 -8.56 4.68
C LEU A 106 11.25 -9.47 3.73
N GLU A 107 11.00 -10.78 3.74
CA GLU A 107 11.56 -11.69 2.72
C GLU A 107 11.00 -11.40 1.33
N ILE A 108 9.69 -11.09 1.22
CA ILE A 108 9.08 -10.65 -0.04
C ILE A 108 9.74 -9.34 -0.51
N PHE A 109 9.95 -8.37 0.37
CA PHE A 109 10.65 -7.13 0.01
C PHE A 109 12.04 -7.41 -0.54
N GLN A 110 12.82 -8.23 0.16
CA GLN A 110 14.16 -8.61 -0.28
C GLN A 110 14.17 -9.30 -1.65
N LYS A 111 13.24 -10.25 -1.90
CA LYS A 111 13.08 -10.93 -3.21
C LYS A 111 12.75 -9.94 -4.33
N ASN A 112 12.07 -8.86 -4.00
CA ASN A 112 11.69 -7.80 -4.92
C ASN A 112 12.71 -6.64 -4.97
N GLY A 113 13.91 -6.83 -4.39
CA GLY A 113 15.00 -5.87 -4.43
C GLY A 113 14.88 -4.72 -3.43
N GLY A 114 13.97 -4.80 -2.47
CA GLY A 114 13.82 -3.81 -1.40
C GLY A 114 14.59 -4.21 -0.15
N VAL A 115 15.91 -4.00 -0.05
CA VAL A 115 16.72 -4.41 1.11
C VAL A 115 16.80 -3.36 2.24
N CYS A 116 16.37 -2.13 1.96
CA CYS A 116 16.13 -1.04 2.91
C CYS A 116 14.74 -0.44 2.72
N ASP A 117 14.29 0.36 3.68
CA ASP A 117 13.08 1.20 3.56
C ASP A 117 13.07 2.03 2.26
N CYS A 118 14.22 2.55 1.82
CA CYS A 118 14.36 3.30 0.58
C CYS A 118 14.05 2.49 -0.69
N GLU A 119 14.63 1.29 -0.78
CA GLU A 119 14.48 0.40 -1.91
C GLU A 119 13.12 -0.32 -1.89
N VAL A 120 12.47 -0.43 -0.73
CA VAL A 120 11.07 -0.87 -0.67
C VAL A 120 10.19 0.08 -1.48
N LEU A 121 10.39 1.40 -1.39
CA LEU A 121 9.68 2.34 -2.27
C LEU A 121 10.19 2.22 -3.72
N TYR A 122 11.50 2.27 -3.95
CA TYR A 122 12.03 2.35 -5.30
C TYR A 122 11.82 1.06 -6.13
N ASN A 123 12.01 -0.11 -5.53
CA ASN A 123 12.00 -1.40 -6.22
C ASN A 123 10.72 -2.21 -6.00
N VAL A 124 10.07 -2.09 -4.85
CA VAL A 124 8.88 -2.91 -4.51
C VAL A 124 7.59 -2.17 -4.87
N GLU A 125 7.39 -0.94 -4.39
CA GLU A 125 6.20 -0.13 -4.73
C GLU A 125 6.11 0.12 -6.25
N SER A 126 7.25 0.33 -6.91
CA SER A 126 7.32 0.54 -8.36
C SER A 126 6.75 -0.63 -9.18
N ARG A 127 6.68 -1.85 -8.63
CA ARG A 127 6.02 -3.00 -9.27
C ARG A 127 4.49 -2.89 -9.28
N LEU A 128 3.92 -2.05 -8.43
CA LEU A 128 2.49 -1.90 -8.23
C LEU A 128 1.91 -0.68 -8.93
N ILE A 129 2.74 0.33 -9.22
CA ILE A 129 2.27 1.62 -9.74
C ILE A 129 2.54 1.81 -11.23
N GLY A 130 1.60 2.45 -11.92
CA GLY A 130 1.62 2.61 -13.38
C GLY A 130 2.29 3.88 -13.90
N LYS A 131 2.75 4.79 -13.04
CA LYS A 131 3.48 5.99 -13.47
C LYS A 131 4.97 5.75 -13.34
N ASP A 132 5.72 6.16 -14.36
CA ASP A 132 7.14 6.48 -14.19
C ASP A 132 7.21 7.53 -13.07
N SER A 133 7.67 7.15 -11.87
CA SER A 133 7.89 8.12 -10.80
C SER A 133 8.92 9.13 -11.33
N PRO A 134 8.58 10.42 -11.46
CA PRO A 134 9.61 11.42 -11.68
C PRO A 134 10.49 11.44 -10.42
N ILE A 135 11.73 11.01 -10.59
CA ILE A 135 12.82 11.32 -9.66
C ILE A 135 13.07 12.82 -9.72
#